data_AF-A0AAW9PVS8-F1
#
_entry.id   AF-A0AAW9PVS8-F1
#
_cell.length_a   1.000
_cell.length_b   1.000
_cell.length_c   1.000
_cell.angle_alpha   90.00
_cell.angle_beta   90.00
_cell.angle_gamma   90.00
#
_symmetry.space_group_name_H-M   'P 1'
#
loop_
_entity.id
_entity.type
_entity.pdbx_description
1 polymer ?
#
loop_
_entity_poly.entity_id
_entity_poly.type
_entity_poly.pdbx_seq_one_letter_code
_entity_poly.pdbx_strand_id
1 'polypeptide(L)'
;MLFQIALDLFVHQMAGFDAEKARSQFGIPSGYEPVAIIAIGYLGDPQALPTALQAQELAPRTRKPLTKFVFTGGWGQPSDLVID
;
A
#
# COMPACT_ATOMS: atom_id res chain seq x y z
N MET A 1 -5.31 6.92 -4.31
CA MET A 1 -5.25 7.64 -3.01
C MET A 1 -5.56 9.11 -3.31
N LEU A 2 -6.35 9.80 -2.47
CA LEU A 2 -6.81 11.18 -2.71
C LEU A 2 -5.68 12.18 -3.06
N PHE A 3 -4.46 11.98 -2.54
CA PHE A 3 -3.29 12.83 -2.81
C PHE A 3 -2.86 12.87 -4.29
N GLN A 4 -3.06 11.78 -5.03
CA GLN A 4 -2.72 11.72 -6.46
C GLN A 4 -3.56 12.71 -7.27
N ILE A 5 -4.86 12.81 -6.95
CA ILE A 5 -5.81 13.62 -7.74
C ILE A 5 -5.64 15.11 -7.44
N ALA A 6 -5.23 15.47 -6.22
CA ALA A 6 -5.15 16.86 -5.79
C ALA A 6 -3.77 17.51 -6.00
N LEU A 7 -2.68 16.75 -5.88
CA LEU A 7 -1.32 17.29 -5.81
C LEU A 7 -0.32 16.59 -6.77
N ASP A 8 -0.78 15.62 -7.56
CA ASP A 8 0.06 14.74 -8.38
C ASP A 8 1.17 14.02 -7.58
N LEU A 9 0.86 13.73 -6.31
CA LEU A 9 1.77 13.02 -5.41
C LEU A 9 1.37 11.56 -5.24
N PHE A 10 2.36 10.70 -5.42
CA PHE A 10 2.29 9.28 -5.17
C PHE A 10 2.73 8.98 -3.74
N VAL A 11 2.09 7.98 -3.15
CA VAL A 11 2.30 7.58 -1.75
C VAL A 11 2.50 6.08 -1.70
N HIS A 12 3.62 5.65 -1.12
CA HIS A 12 3.92 4.24 -0.91
C HIS A 12 4.18 3.98 0.58
N GLN A 13 3.22 3.32 1.23
CA GLN A 13 3.33 2.90 2.63
C GLN A 13 4.09 1.57 2.74
N MET A 14 5.02 1.49 3.68
CA MET A 14 5.89 0.34 3.90
C MET A 14 5.90 -0.04 5.38
N ALA A 15 5.78 -1.34 5.65
CA ALA A 15 6.00 -1.91 6.99
C ALA A 15 7.41 -2.48 7.19
N GLY A 16 8.16 -2.73 6.11
CA GLY A 16 9.51 -3.30 6.16
C GLY A 16 10.59 -2.27 6.43
N PHE A 17 10.66 -1.75 7.65
CA PHE A 17 11.68 -0.80 8.10
C PHE A 17 12.21 -1.16 9.50
N ASP A 18 13.33 -0.55 9.90
CA ASP A 18 13.91 -0.71 11.22
C ASP A 18 13.25 0.25 12.22
N ALA A 19 12.36 -0.29 13.06
CA ALA A 19 11.60 0.49 14.03
C ALA A 19 12.50 1.09 15.13
N GLU A 20 13.52 0.37 15.60
CA GLU A 20 14.42 0.85 16.66
C GLU A 20 15.34 1.96 16.16
N LYS A 21 15.80 1.84 14.91
CA LYS A 21 16.50 2.94 14.25
C LYS A 21 15.60 4.15 14.05
N ALA A 22 14.34 3.96 13.67
CA ALA A 22 13.38 5.06 13.57
C ALA A 22 13.15 5.75 14.94
N ARG A 23 13.02 4.98 16.04
CA ARG A 23 12.88 5.55 17.39
C ARG A 23 14.07 6.43 17.76
N SER A 24 15.27 5.89 17.63
CA SER A 24 16.49 6.60 18.02
C SER A 24 16.77 7.82 17.14
N GLN A 25 16.55 7.73 15.83
CA GLN A 25 16.84 8.83 14.90
C GLN A 25 15.81 9.96 14.97
N PHE A 26 14.52 9.63 15.16
CA PHE A 26 13.46 10.63 15.18
C PHE A 26 12.99 11.00 16.59
N GLY A 27 13.64 10.46 17.64
CA GLY A 27 13.33 10.79 19.04
C GLY A 27 11.92 10.36 19.45
N ILE A 28 11.44 9.21 18.96
CA ILE A 28 10.08 8.74 19.24
C ILE A 28 10.02 8.28 20.71
N PRO A 29 9.16 8.90 21.54
CA PRO A 29 9.14 8.60 22.97
C PRO A 29 8.54 7.22 23.26
N SER A 30 8.81 6.73 24.48
CA SER A 30 8.17 5.51 24.98
C SER A 30 6.64 5.66 24.99
N GLY A 31 5.94 4.56 24.69
CA GLY A 31 4.48 4.54 24.55
C GLY A 31 3.94 4.83 23.14
N TYR A 32 4.82 5.14 22.17
CA TYR A 32 4.45 5.30 20.77
C TYR A 32 5.10 4.22 19.90
N GLU A 33 4.35 3.69 18.92
CA GLU A 33 4.82 2.63 18.03
C GLU A 33 4.99 3.15 16.60
N PRO A 34 6.20 3.08 16.01
CA PRO A 34 6.39 3.28 14.59
C PRO A 34 5.72 2.13 13.83
N VAL A 35 4.62 2.39 13.13
CA VAL A 35 3.84 1.36 12.43
C VAL A 35 4.12 1.27 10.93
N ALA A 36 4.54 2.38 10.32
CA ALA A 36 4.79 2.47 8.88
C ALA A 36 5.73 3.62 8.57
N ILE A 37 6.48 3.48 7.47
CA ILE A 37 7.14 4.57 6.78
C ILE A 37 6.43 4.80 5.46
N ILE A 38 6.31 6.06 5.06
CA ILE A 38 5.61 6.47 3.85
C ILE A 38 6.59 7.23 2.96
N ALA A 39 6.86 6.71 1.77
CA ALA A 39 7.53 7.46 0.72
C ALA A 39 6.50 8.31 -0.05
N ILE A 40 6.79 9.60 -0.24
CA ILE A 40 5.92 10.55 -0.93
C ILE A 40 6.75 11.28 -1.99
N GLY A 41 6.24 11.37 -3.22
CA GLY A 41 6.91 12.07 -4.30
C GLY A 41 6.14 12.06 -5.60
N TYR A 42 6.68 12.73 -6.62
CA TYR A 42 6.19 12.68 -8.00
C TYR A 42 6.64 11.37 -8.67
N LEU A 43 5.91 10.94 -9.70
CA LEU A 43 6.29 9.77 -10.47
C LEU A 43 7.59 10.05 -11.25
N GLY A 44 8.57 9.17 -11.08
CA GLY A 44 9.82 9.21 -11.85
C GLY A 44 9.72 8.39 -13.14
N ASP A 45 10.82 8.35 -13.88
CA ASP A 45 10.96 7.46 -15.04
C ASP A 45 11.12 5.99 -14.56
N PRO A 46 10.22 5.06 -14.95
CA PRO A 46 10.35 3.65 -14.60
C PRO A 46 11.63 3.00 -15.12
N GLN A 47 12.28 3.55 -16.15
CA GLN A 47 13.56 3.05 -16.68
C GLN A 47 14.74 3.28 -15.72
N ALA A 48 14.60 4.17 -14.74
CA ALA A 48 15.60 4.37 -13.69
C ALA A 48 15.59 3.25 -12.63
N LEU A 49 14.58 2.38 -12.63
CA LEU A 49 14.46 1.28 -11.68
C LEU A 49 15.29 0.05 -12.10
N PRO A 50 15.81 -0.74 -11.15
CA PRO A 50 16.30 -2.07 -11.43
C PRO A 50 15.24 -2.93 -12.15
N THR A 51 15.66 -3.78 -13.07
CA THR A 51 14.75 -4.54 -13.97
C THR A 51 13.60 -5.25 -13.26
N ALA A 52 13.84 -5.85 -12.09
CA ALA A 52 12.81 -6.53 -11.32
C ALA A 52 11.73 -5.57 -10.80
N LEU A 53 12.12 -4.36 -10.35
CA LEU A 53 11.18 -3.34 -9.87
C LEU A 53 10.46 -2.66 -11.03
N GLN A 54 11.13 -2.44 -12.16
CA GLN A 54 10.49 -1.93 -13.38
C GLN A 54 9.36 -2.85 -13.86
N ALA A 55 9.60 -4.17 -13.88
CA ALA A 55 8.58 -5.14 -14.26
C ALA A 55 7.36 -5.11 -13.32
N GLN A 56 7.58 -4.88 -12.03
CA GLN A 56 6.50 -4.74 -11.04
C GLN A 56 5.73 -3.43 -11.19
N GLU A 57 6.41 -2.32 -11.45
CA GLU A 57 5.80 -1.00 -11.65
C GLU A 57 4.87 -0.98 -12.86
N LEU A 58 5.26 -1.67 -13.94
CA LEU A 58 4.50 -1.74 -15.19
C LEU A 58 3.42 -2.84 -15.20
N ALA A 59 3.41 -3.73 -14.21
CA ALA A 59 2.48 -4.84 -14.19
C ALA A 59 1.03 -4.36 -13.96
N PRO A 60 0.03 -4.94 -14.65
CA PRO A 60 -1.35 -4.60 -14.42
C PRO A 60 -1.78 -4.96 -13.00
N ARG A 61 -2.54 -4.05 -12.39
CA ARG A 61 -2.99 -4.19 -11.01
C ARG A 61 -4.08 -5.25 -10.92
N THR A 62 -3.77 -6.38 -10.27
CA THR A 62 -4.76 -7.43 -10.00
C THR A 62 -5.36 -7.28 -8.60
N ARG A 63 -6.61 -7.69 -8.44
CA ARG A 63 -7.33 -7.67 -7.15
C ARG A 63 -8.02 -9.00 -6.93
N LYS A 64 -8.23 -9.36 -5.67
CA LYS A 64 -9.09 -10.50 -5.33
C LYS A 64 -10.50 -10.22 -5.88
N PRO A 65 -11.20 -11.21 -6.45
CA PRO A 65 -12.61 -11.07 -6.79
C PRO A 65 -13.44 -10.71 -5.56
N LEU A 66 -14.49 -9.90 -5.73
CA LEU A 66 -15.37 -9.50 -4.63
C LEU A 66 -15.99 -10.70 -3.91
N THR A 67 -16.33 -11.75 -4.66
CA THR A 67 -16.86 -13.03 -4.15
C THR A 67 -15.96 -13.73 -3.14
N LYS A 68 -14.67 -13.35 -3.03
CA LYS A 68 -13.73 -13.92 -2.05
C LYS A 68 -13.75 -13.21 -0.69
N PHE A 69 -14.39 -12.04 -0.56
CA PHE A 69 -14.36 -11.25 0.67
C PHE A 69 -15.61 -10.41 0.97
N VAL A 70 -16.61 -10.40 0.09
CA VAL A 70 -17.91 -9.76 0.33
C VAL A 70 -18.94 -10.84 0.60
N PHE A 71 -19.45 -10.89 1.83
CA PHE A 71 -20.35 -11.94 2.31
C PHE A 71 -21.69 -11.39 2.83
N THR A 72 -22.74 -12.20 2.81
CA THR A 72 -24.05 -11.88 3.41
C THR A 72 -24.63 -13.11 4.09
N GLY A 73 -25.35 -12.92 5.22
CA GLY A 73 -25.99 -14.00 5.98
C GLY A 73 -25.03 -14.89 6.79
N GLY A 74 -23.80 -15.13 6.31
CA GLY A 74 -22.80 -15.92 7.02
C GLY A 74 -21.38 -15.76 6.46
N TRP A 75 -20.38 -16.07 7.28
CA TRP A 75 -18.98 -16.04 6.87
C TRP A 75 -18.70 -17.06 5.76
N GLY A 76 -18.01 -16.63 4.70
CA GLY A 76 -17.67 -17.49 3.56
C GLY A 76 -18.81 -17.70 2.55
N GLN A 77 -19.99 -17.10 2.76
CA GLN A 77 -21.12 -17.12 1.81
C GLN A 77 -21.11 -15.83 0.98
N PRO A 78 -20.73 -15.88 -0.31
CA PRO A 78 -20.65 -14.69 -1.16
C PRO A 78 -22.00 -13.97 -1.23
N SER A 79 -21.97 -12.63 -1.20
CA SER A 79 -23.18 -11.81 -1.28
C SER A 79 -23.78 -11.85 -2.69
N ASP A 80 -25.11 -11.92 -2.80
CA ASP A 80 -25.83 -11.79 -4.09
C ASP A 80 -25.55 -10.45 -4.79
N LEU A 81 -25.06 -9.44 -4.07
CA LEU A 81 -24.65 -8.14 -4.63
C LEU A 81 -23.39 -8.22 -5.53
N VAL A 82 -22.65 -9.32 -5.45
CA VAL A 82 -21.36 -9.48 -6.14
C VAL A 82 -21.28 -10.76 -6.98
N ILE A 83 -22.40 -11.46 -7.09
CA ILE A 83 -22.59 -12.62 -7.95
C ILE A 83 -23.49 -12.16 -9.10
N ASP A 84 -22.86 -11.70 -10.18
CA ASP A 84 -23.52 -11.58 -11.48
C ASP A 84 -23.50 -12.93 -12.21
#